data_AF-A0A1Y3U8L1-F1
#
_entry.id   AF-A0A1Y3U8L1-F1
#
_cell.length_a   1.000
_cell.length_b   1.000
_cell.length_c   1.000
_cell.angle_alpha   90.00
_cell.angle_beta   90.00
_cell.angle_gamma   90.00
#
_symmetry.space_group_name_H-M   'P 1'
#
loop_
_entity.id
_entity.type
_entity.pdbx_description
1 polymer ?
#
loop_
_entity_poly.entity_id
_entity_poly.type
_entity_poly.pdbx_seq_one_letter_code
_entity_poly.pdbx_strand_id
1 'polypeptide(L)'
;MKEIKSFSFRYGRNDGYMAWYRLDNEKGVNVGIDLYDGEERSLRCEPAQELAVELAKLLEEQNAAAWDGFYDIETCICAGDSWVFHAYGKEGEEIHAMGHSKHPEGFAEMKQALDDFFGKIYQEYQV
;
A
#
# COMPACT_ATOMS: atom_id res chain seq x y z
N MET A 1 6.88 -8.47 11.48
CA MET A 1 6.95 -9.08 10.15
C MET A 1 8.36 -8.83 9.61
N LYS A 2 9.14 -9.88 9.30
CA LYS A 2 10.56 -9.70 8.91
C LYS A 2 10.79 -9.48 7.41
N GLU A 3 9.93 -10.07 6.58
CA GLU A 3 10.01 -9.96 5.13
C GLU A 3 8.62 -10.09 4.52
N ILE A 4 8.32 -9.22 3.54
CA ILE A 4 7.06 -9.24 2.80
C ILE A 4 7.06 -10.38 1.78
N LYS A 5 6.01 -11.20 1.82
CA LYS A 5 5.63 -12.12 0.74
C LYS A 5 4.79 -11.41 -0.32
N SER A 6 3.80 -10.65 0.11
CA SER A 6 2.92 -9.87 -0.76
C SER A 6 2.39 -8.63 -0.05
N PHE A 7 2.22 -7.54 -0.78
CA PHE A 7 1.70 -6.27 -0.28
C PHE A 7 0.78 -5.63 -1.32
N SER A 8 -0.31 -5.02 -0.84
CA SER A 8 -1.17 -4.16 -1.65
C SER A 8 -1.76 -3.05 -0.79
N PHE A 9 -1.52 -1.81 -1.18
CA PHE A 9 -2.20 -0.65 -0.63
C PHE A 9 -2.92 0.11 -1.73
N ARG A 10 -4.22 0.36 -1.54
CA ARG A 10 -5.06 1.17 -2.42
C ARG A 10 -5.62 2.33 -1.63
N TYR A 11 -5.62 3.50 -2.24
CA TYR A 11 -6.24 4.68 -1.67
C TYR A 11 -6.87 5.49 -2.81
N GLY A 12 -8.12 5.90 -2.61
CA GLY A 12 -8.88 6.73 -3.55
C GLY A 12 -9.52 7.89 -2.81
N ARG A 13 -9.52 9.07 -3.43
CA ARG A 13 -10.12 10.29 -2.91
C ARG A 13 -11.36 10.68 -3.70
N ASN A 14 -12.21 11.47 -3.08
CA ASN A 14 -13.41 12.00 -3.72
C ASN A 14 -13.16 12.96 -4.89
N ASP A 15 -11.95 13.53 -5.00
CA ASP A 15 -11.54 14.42 -6.10
C ASP A 15 -11.05 13.65 -7.33
N GLY A 16 -11.12 12.32 -7.27
CA GLY A 16 -10.70 11.43 -8.34
C GLY A 16 -9.28 10.91 -8.18
N TYR A 17 -8.47 11.42 -7.23
CA TYR A 17 -7.13 10.89 -7.01
C TYR A 17 -7.17 9.40 -6.62
N MET A 18 -6.27 8.61 -7.20
CA MET A 18 -6.04 7.22 -6.81
C MET A 18 -4.55 6.88 -6.78
N ALA A 19 -4.18 6.05 -5.81
CA ALA A 19 -2.91 5.36 -5.75
C ALA A 19 -3.13 3.87 -5.47
N TRP A 20 -2.38 3.03 -6.17
CA TRP A 20 -2.30 1.61 -5.93
C TRP A 20 -0.85 1.15 -5.97
N TYR A 21 -0.36 0.70 -4.81
CA TYR A 21 0.98 0.15 -4.64
C TYR A 21 0.91 -1.35 -4.40
N ARG A 22 1.82 -2.09 -5.03
CA ARG A 22 1.88 -3.55 -4.98
C ARG A 22 3.31 -4.06 -4.98
N LEU A 23 3.52 -5.15 -4.26
CA LEU A 23 4.70 -5.99 -4.32
C LEU A 23 4.25 -7.44 -4.19
N ASP A 24 4.54 -8.29 -5.18
CA ASP A 24 4.19 -9.73 -5.18
C ASP A 24 5.41 -10.55 -5.61
N ASN A 25 6.01 -11.24 -4.64
CA ASN A 25 7.26 -11.98 -4.84
C ASN A 25 7.08 -13.41 -5.37
N GLU A 26 5.83 -13.90 -5.54
CA GLU A 26 5.60 -15.32 -5.88
C GLU A 26 5.15 -15.55 -7.34
N LYS A 27 4.62 -14.54 -8.04
CA LYS A 27 3.89 -14.76 -9.32
C LYS A 27 4.32 -13.91 -10.51
N GLY A 28 5.45 -13.21 -10.45
CA GLY A 28 6.03 -12.55 -11.63
C GLY A 28 5.36 -11.22 -12.03
N VAL A 29 4.82 -10.46 -11.06
CA VAL A 29 4.66 -9.01 -11.17
C VAL A 29 5.12 -8.39 -9.87
N ASN A 30 6.20 -7.64 -9.93
CA ASN A 30 7.16 -7.69 -8.85
C ASN A 30 7.25 -6.37 -8.06
N VAL A 31 6.99 -5.24 -8.73
CA VAL A 31 6.43 -4.03 -8.13
C VAL A 31 5.40 -3.47 -9.09
N GLY A 32 4.25 -3.04 -8.56
CA GLY A 32 3.18 -2.39 -9.34
C GLY A 32 2.80 -1.06 -8.71
N ILE A 33 2.89 0.01 -9.48
CA ILE A 33 2.45 1.35 -9.08
C ILE A 33 1.45 1.82 -10.11
N ASP A 34 0.24 2.21 -9.66
CA ASP A 34 -0.75 2.89 -10.48
C ASP A 34 -1.16 4.18 -9.77
N LEU A 35 -1.06 5.30 -10.47
CA LEU A 35 -1.40 6.63 -9.98
C LEU A 35 -2.39 7.25 -10.96
N TYR A 36 -3.37 7.94 -10.41
CA TYR A 36 -4.27 8.78 -11.18
C TYR A 36 -4.54 10.07 -10.40
N ASP A 37 -4.25 11.21 -11.00
CA ASP A 37 -4.48 12.55 -10.46
C ASP A 37 -5.01 13.50 -11.53
N GLY A 38 -5.77 12.95 -12.48
CA GLY A 38 -6.16 13.59 -13.74
C GLY A 38 -5.38 13.06 -14.93
N GLU A 39 -4.20 12.48 -14.69
CA GLU A 39 -3.44 11.70 -15.67
C GLU A 39 -3.13 10.31 -15.14
N GLU A 40 -3.33 9.29 -15.97
CA GLU A 40 -3.00 7.91 -15.62
C GLU A 40 -1.50 7.65 -15.79
N ARG A 41 -0.87 7.14 -14.74
CA ARG A 41 0.54 6.75 -14.72
C ARG A 41 0.67 5.37 -14.10
N SER A 42 1.38 4.47 -14.78
CA SER A 42 1.64 3.14 -14.24
C SER A 42 3.08 2.72 -14.44
N LEU A 43 3.60 1.93 -13.49
CA LEU A 43 4.89 1.27 -13.56
C LEU A 43 4.72 -0.21 -13.19
N ARG A 44 5.43 -1.06 -13.91
CA ARG A 44 5.65 -2.47 -13.57
C ARG A 44 7.14 -2.75 -13.70
N CYS A 45 7.76 -3.27 -12.65
CA CYS A 45 9.17 -3.67 -12.68
C CYS A 45 9.41 -4.94 -11.84
N GLU A 46 10.58 -5.54 -12.05
CA GLU A 46 11.13 -6.59 -11.19
C GLU A 46 11.62 -5.97 -9.86
N PRO A 47 11.53 -6.65 -8.71
CA PRO A 47 11.82 -6.05 -7.43
C PRO A 47 13.33 -6.21 -7.18
N ALA A 48 13.99 -5.20 -6.65
CA ALA A 48 15.25 -5.51 -5.97
C ALA A 48 14.93 -6.44 -4.78
N GLN A 49 15.75 -7.47 -4.57
CA GLN A 49 15.49 -8.46 -3.50
C GLN A 49 15.37 -7.80 -2.13
N GLU A 50 16.08 -6.68 -1.90
CA GLU A 50 15.98 -5.90 -0.67
C GLU A 50 14.62 -5.22 -0.43
N LEU A 51 13.82 -4.91 -1.47
CA LEU A 51 12.58 -4.13 -1.31
C LEU A 51 11.57 -4.80 -0.39
N ALA A 52 11.51 -6.12 -0.39
CA ALA A 52 10.60 -6.88 0.47
C ALA A 52 10.95 -6.74 1.96
N VAL A 53 12.24 -6.61 2.28
CA VAL A 53 12.76 -6.43 3.64
C VAL A 53 12.63 -4.96 4.07
N GLU A 54 12.94 -4.03 3.17
CA GLU A 54 12.80 -2.59 3.42
C GLU A 54 11.34 -2.20 3.67
N LEU A 55 10.42 -2.73 2.86
CA LEU A 55 9.00 -2.53 3.07
C LEU A 55 8.54 -3.14 4.40
N ALA A 56 9.00 -4.36 4.75
CA ALA A 56 8.68 -4.96 6.06
C ALA A 56 9.10 -4.06 7.23
N LYS A 57 10.31 -3.48 7.15
CA LYS A 57 10.85 -2.56 8.15
C LYS A 57 10.03 -1.28 8.23
N LEU A 58 9.64 -0.70 7.10
CA LEU A 58 8.76 0.47 7.06
C LEU A 58 7.41 0.19 7.74
N LEU A 59 6.79 -0.97 7.44
CA LEU A 59 5.53 -1.36 8.07
C LEU A 59 5.68 -1.57 9.58
N GLU A 60 6.81 -2.11 10.05
CA GLU A 60 7.10 -2.25 11.47
C GLU A 60 7.30 -0.88 12.16
N GLU A 61 8.09 0.02 11.56
CA GLU A 61 8.34 1.38 12.06
C GLU A 61 7.05 2.20 12.18
N GLN A 62 6.12 2.01 11.24
CA GLN A 62 4.82 2.68 11.21
C GLN A 62 3.74 1.91 11.99
N ASN A 63 4.10 0.84 12.72
CA ASN A 63 3.20 0.02 13.52
C ASN A 63 1.96 -0.51 12.75
N ALA A 64 2.16 -0.96 11.50
CA ALA A 64 1.09 -1.48 10.63
C ALA A 64 0.26 -2.59 11.28
N ALA A 65 0.88 -3.39 12.16
CA ALA A 65 0.21 -4.49 12.86
C ALA A 65 -0.98 -4.02 13.70
N ALA A 66 -0.99 -2.76 14.18
CA ALA A 66 -2.12 -2.20 14.92
C ALA A 66 -3.36 -1.96 14.07
N TRP A 67 -3.24 -2.00 12.74
CA TRP A 67 -4.36 -1.83 11.83
C TRP A 67 -5.07 -3.14 11.52
N ASP A 68 -4.47 -4.29 11.84
CA ASP A 68 -5.07 -5.58 11.53
C ASP A 68 -6.45 -5.72 12.17
N GLY A 69 -7.44 -6.09 11.36
CA GLY A 69 -8.83 -6.15 11.81
C GLY A 69 -9.59 -4.82 11.79
N PHE A 70 -8.98 -3.72 11.33
CA PHE A 70 -9.70 -2.47 11.13
C PHE A 70 -10.61 -2.58 9.90
N TYR A 71 -11.92 -2.64 10.15
CA TYR A 71 -12.94 -2.65 9.11
C TYR A 71 -13.99 -1.59 9.41
N ASP A 72 -13.92 -0.46 8.73
CA ASP A 72 -15.00 0.51 8.72
C ASP A 72 -15.82 0.35 7.45
N ILE A 73 -16.72 -0.62 7.49
CA ILE A 73 -17.67 -0.93 6.41
C ILE A 73 -18.98 -0.19 6.65
N GLU A 74 -18.95 1.07 7.09
CA GLU A 74 -20.18 1.89 7.12
C GLU A 74 -20.73 1.94 5.69
N THR A 75 -21.72 1.08 5.48
CA THR A 75 -22.15 0.61 4.18
C THR A 75 -22.97 1.73 3.55
N CYS A 76 -22.67 2.02 2.28
CA CYS A 76 -23.49 2.85 1.38
C CYS A 76 -23.30 4.37 1.40
N ILE A 77 -22.14 4.90 1.78
CA ILE A 77 -21.80 6.30 1.46
C ILE A 77 -20.78 6.29 0.31
N CYS A 78 -21.19 6.73 -0.89
CA CYS A 78 -20.28 6.91 -2.04
C CYS A 78 -19.52 8.24 -1.97
N ALA A 79 -19.20 8.71 -0.76
CA ALA A 79 -18.66 10.04 -0.53
C ALA A 79 -17.56 10.00 0.53
N GLY A 80 -16.35 10.36 0.11
CA GLY A 80 -15.17 10.38 0.96
C GLY A 80 -14.05 9.52 0.38
N ASP A 81 -12.99 9.38 1.16
CA ASP A 81 -11.81 8.63 0.74
C ASP A 81 -12.01 7.14 1.06
N SER A 82 -11.56 6.27 0.17
CA SER A 82 -11.62 4.81 0.35
C SER A 82 -10.22 4.23 0.32
N TRP A 83 -9.98 3.21 1.14
CA TRP A 83 -8.67 2.59 1.19
C TRP A 83 -8.74 1.14 1.61
N VAL A 84 -7.75 0.39 1.14
CA VAL A 84 -7.58 -1.04 1.42
C VAL A 84 -6.10 -1.32 1.58
N PHE A 85 -5.75 -2.01 2.65
CA PHE A 85 -4.38 -2.36 3.04
C PHE A 85 -4.29 -3.87 3.27
N HIS A 86 -3.36 -4.50 2.57
CA HIS A 86 -3.00 -5.90 2.75
C HIS A 86 -1.49 -6.04 2.84
N ALA A 87 -1.01 -6.74 3.86
CA ALA A 87 0.38 -7.16 3.95
C ALA A 87 0.45 -8.62 4.41
N TYR A 88 1.21 -9.43 3.68
CA TYR A 88 1.46 -10.83 3.97
C TYR A 88 2.94 -11.03 4.19
N GLY A 89 3.32 -11.54 5.37
CA GLY A 89 4.68 -11.92 5.72
C GLY A 89 5.02 -13.33 5.23
N LYS A 90 6.31 -13.62 5.06
CA LYS A 90 6.76 -15.00 4.73
C LYS A 90 6.57 -15.99 5.88
N GLU A 91 6.51 -15.55 7.12
CA GLU A 91 6.33 -16.41 8.30
C GLU A 91 4.84 -16.64 8.65
N GLY A 92 3.92 -16.19 7.79
CA GLY A 92 2.48 -16.39 7.92
C GLY A 92 1.74 -15.24 8.60
N GLU A 93 2.41 -14.12 8.87
CA GLU A 93 1.75 -12.92 9.37
C GLU A 93 0.85 -12.30 8.28
N GLU A 94 -0.33 -11.84 8.68
CA GLU A 94 -1.27 -11.15 7.81
C GLU A 94 -1.72 -9.88 8.51
N ILE A 95 -1.82 -8.80 7.73
CA ILE A 95 -2.47 -7.56 8.12
C ILE A 95 -3.50 -7.27 7.05
N HIS A 96 -4.76 -7.19 7.44
CA HIS A 96 -5.83 -6.79 6.56
C HIS A 96 -6.69 -5.71 7.22
N ALA A 97 -6.73 -4.55 6.56
CA ALA A 97 -7.47 -3.39 7.00
C ALA A 97 -8.12 -2.68 5.81
N MET A 98 -9.31 -2.13 6.02
CA MET A 98 -9.98 -1.30 5.03
C MET A 98 -10.90 -0.30 5.70
N GLY A 99 -11.11 0.83 5.03
CA GLY A 99 -11.97 1.87 5.55
C GLY A 99 -12.50 2.77 4.47
N HIS A 100 -13.53 3.51 4.86
CA HIS A 100 -14.12 4.57 4.07
C HIS A 100 -14.32 5.79 4.96
N SER A 101 -13.67 6.90 4.65
CA SER A 101 -13.66 8.16 5.41
C SER A 101 -13.07 8.10 6.82
N LYS A 102 -13.00 6.93 7.47
CA LYS A 102 -12.30 6.73 8.74
C LYS A 102 -10.95 6.06 8.53
N HIS A 103 -10.04 6.36 9.44
CA HIS A 103 -8.66 5.94 9.40
C HIS A 103 -8.21 5.49 10.80
N PRO A 104 -7.40 4.43 10.92
CA PRO A 104 -6.72 4.10 12.16
C PRO A 104 -5.70 5.19 12.54
N GLU A 105 -5.23 5.16 13.78
CA GLU A 105 -4.13 6.01 14.22
C GLU A 105 -2.87 5.77 13.37
N GLY A 106 -2.16 6.84 13.02
CA GLY A 106 -0.95 6.77 12.19
C GLY A 106 -1.19 6.65 10.68
N PHE A 107 -2.46 6.73 10.21
CA PHE A 107 -2.78 6.54 8.79
C PHE A 107 -2.12 7.55 7.86
N ALA A 108 -2.10 8.82 8.23
CA ALA A 108 -1.52 9.86 7.38
C ALA A 108 0.00 9.64 7.22
N GLU A 109 0.68 9.28 8.31
CA GLU A 109 2.10 8.99 8.38
C GLU A 109 2.46 7.74 7.56
N MET A 110 1.73 6.64 7.74
CA MET A 110 1.91 5.43 6.94
C MET A 110 1.68 5.69 5.45
N LYS A 111 0.59 6.41 5.10
CA LYS A 111 0.29 6.74 3.71
C LYS A 111 1.43 7.54 3.10
N GLN A 112 1.93 8.57 3.78
CA GLN A 112 3.05 9.37 3.31
C GLN A 112 4.33 8.52 3.17
N ALA A 113 4.61 7.63 4.13
CA ALA A 113 5.76 6.75 4.07
C ALA A 113 5.68 5.79 2.86
N LEU A 114 4.49 5.28 2.55
CA LEU A 114 4.25 4.46 1.36
C LEU A 114 4.40 5.29 0.07
N ASP A 115 3.82 6.49 0.03
CA ASP A 115 3.97 7.41 -1.11
C ASP A 115 5.45 7.71 -1.38
N ASP A 116 6.24 7.95 -0.34
CA ASP A 116 7.68 8.21 -0.46
C ASP A 116 8.46 6.96 -0.90
N PHE A 117 8.13 5.78 -0.34
CA PHE A 117 8.77 4.51 -0.67
C PHE A 117 8.53 4.13 -2.14
N PHE A 118 7.27 4.09 -2.57
CA PHE A 118 6.92 3.76 -3.95
C PHE A 118 7.24 4.90 -4.92
N GLY A 119 7.20 6.15 -4.48
CA GLY A 119 7.58 7.31 -5.29
C GLY A 119 9.07 7.27 -5.70
N LYS A 120 9.96 6.83 -4.80
CA LYS A 120 11.38 6.62 -5.14
C LYS A 120 11.55 5.53 -6.20
N ILE A 121 10.87 4.40 -6.05
CA ILE A 121 10.87 3.32 -7.05
C ILE A 121 10.34 3.85 -8.38
N TYR A 122 9.24 4.61 -8.36
CA TYR A 122 8.66 5.17 -9.57
C TYR A 122 9.66 6.07 -10.32
N GLN A 123 10.38 6.93 -9.61
CA GLN A 123 11.40 7.82 -10.19
C GLN A 123 12.62 7.06 -10.72
N GLU A 124 13.08 6.03 -10.01
CA GLU A 124 14.26 5.25 -10.40
C GLU A 124 14.03 4.41 -11.67
N TYR A 125 12.81 3.88 -11.83
CA TYR A 125 12.45 2.99 -12.93
C TYR A 125 11.58 3.65 -14.01
N GLN A 126 11.32 4.97 -13.90
CA GLN A 126 10.78 5.77 -15.00
C GLN A 126 11.86 5.89 -16.10
N VAL A 127 11.68 5.15 -17.20
CA VAL A 127 12.48 5.26 -18.43
C VAL A 127 11.76 6.16 -19.44
#